data_AF-A0A9E2KBI3-F1
#
_entry.id   AF-A0A9E2KBI3-F1
#
_cell.length_a   1.000
_cell.length_b   1.000
_cell.length_c   1.000
_cell.angle_alpha   90.00
_cell.angle_beta   90.00
_cell.angle_gamma   90.00
#
_symmetry.space_group_name_H-M   'P 1'
#
loop_
_entity.id
_entity.type
_entity.pdbx_description
1 polymer ?
#
loop_
_entity_poly.entity_id
_entity_poly.type
_entity_poly.pdbx_seq_one_letter_code
_entity_poly.pdbx_strand_id
1 'polypeptide(L)'
;MIMEFFFNMIVFIGMISLFNLLRYLFKIRKIIKMHKDNPNIQGITIINGEVKIIERNPMAKEPVEPVKERVTDVICGQEIEKEKAYRVVKGEKEYFFCSWECREAFLDKERQEEGNR
;
A
#
# COMPACT_ATOMS: atom_id res chain seq x y z
N MET A 1 20.58 6.94 -52.41
CA MET A 1 19.25 7.57 -52.35
C MET A 1 18.28 6.87 -51.38
N ILE A 2 17.79 5.65 -51.64
CA ILE A 2 16.83 4.98 -50.72
C ILE A 2 17.47 4.59 -49.38
N MET A 3 18.65 3.96 -49.39
CA MET A 3 19.35 3.59 -48.16
C MET A 3 19.76 4.80 -47.31
N GLU A 4 20.12 5.91 -47.95
CA GLU A 4 20.44 7.18 -47.26
C GLU A 4 19.20 7.81 -46.63
N PHE A 5 18.03 7.71 -47.28
CA PHE A 5 16.76 8.15 -46.71
C PHE A 5 16.42 7.37 -45.44
N PHE A 6 16.56 6.04 -45.47
CA PHE A 6 16.35 5.18 -44.30
C PHE A 6 17.36 5.46 -43.18
N PHE A 7 18.64 5.63 -43.53
CA PHE A 7 19.68 5.97 -42.57
C PHE A 7 19.38 7.31 -41.88
N ASN A 8 19.00 8.34 -42.65
CA ASN A 8 18.59 9.63 -42.10
C ASN A 8 17.36 9.50 -41.19
N MET A 9 16.35 8.73 -41.57
CA MET A 9 15.16 8.49 -40.74
C MET A 9 15.52 7.86 -39.38
N ILE A 10 16.42 6.86 -39.37
CA ILE A 10 16.91 6.22 -38.14
C ILE A 10 17.67 7.24 -37.27
N VAL A 11 18.51 8.07 -37.87
CA VAL A 11 19.23 9.14 -37.17
C VAL A 11 18.25 10.15 -36.56
N PHE A 12 17.19 10.56 -37.26
CA PHE A 12 16.16 11.46 -36.73
C PHE A 12 15.42 10.85 -35.54
N ILE A 13 15.02 9.58 -35.62
CA ILE A 13 14.38 8.87 -34.50
C ILE A 13 15.34 8.76 -33.32
N GLY A 14 16.61 8.46 -33.58
CA GLY A 14 17.68 8.44 -32.58
C GLY A 14 17.86 9.80 -31.89
N MET A 15 17.85 10.90 -32.65
CA MET A 15 17.95 12.25 -32.12
C MET A 15 16.75 12.65 -31.27
N ILE A 16 15.53 12.27 -31.66
CA ILE A 16 14.31 12.50 -30.85
C ILE A 16 14.40 11.73 -29.53
N SER A 17 14.82 10.46 -29.57
CA SER A 17 15.01 9.64 -28.37
C SER A 17 16.07 10.24 -27.43
N LEU A 18 17.20 10.67 -27.99
CA LEU A 18 18.28 11.33 -27.26
C LEU A 18 17.81 12.64 -26.63
N PHE A 19 17.02 13.43 -27.35
CA PHE A 19 16.45 14.68 -26.84
C PHE A 19 15.52 14.43 -25.65
N ASN A 20 14.66 13.41 -25.71
CA ASN A 20 13.79 13.02 -24.61
C ASN A 20 14.59 12.54 -23.38
N LEU A 21 15.66 11.76 -23.59
CA LEU A 21 16.57 11.34 -22.53
C LEU A 21 17.24 12.54 -21.86
N LEU A 22 17.78 13.46 -22.65
CA LEU A 22 18.39 14.70 -22.14
C LEU A 22 17.38 15.50 -21.32
N ARG A 23 16.15 15.70 -21.81
CA ARG A 23 15.08 16.39 -21.08
C ARG A 23 14.80 15.73 -19.73
N TYR A 24 14.78 14.40 -19.67
CA TYR A 24 14.57 13.66 -18.43
C TYR A 24 15.72 13.88 -17.45
N LEU A 25 16.98 13.82 -17.92
CA LEU A 25 18.16 14.12 -17.11
C LEU A 25 18.15 15.56 -16.56
N PHE A 26 17.73 16.54 -17.36
CA PHE A 26 17.57 17.93 -16.90
C PHE A 26 16.46 18.05 -15.84
N LYS A 27 15.34 17.33 -16.00
CA LYS A 27 14.27 17.30 -15.00
C LYS A 27 14.77 16.73 -13.67
N ILE A 28 15.50 15.61 -13.70
CA ILE A 28 16.12 15.00 -12.50
C ILE A 28 17.10 15.97 -11.85
N ARG A 29 18.02 16.57 -12.62
CA ARG A 29 18.98 17.56 -12.10
C ARG A 29 18.29 18.76 -11.46
N LYS A 30 17.20 19.25 -12.07
CA LYS A 30 16.40 20.35 -11.52
C LYS A 30 15.74 19.94 -10.20
N ILE A 31 15.14 18.76 -10.12
CA ILE A 31 14.54 18.24 -8.88
C ILE A 31 15.59 18.11 -7.77
N ILE A 32 16.74 17.48 -8.06
CA ILE A 32 17.85 17.35 -7.08
C ILE A 32 18.32 18.72 -6.60
N LYS A 33 18.42 19.71 -7.49
CA LYS A 33 18.84 21.07 -7.12
C LYS A 33 17.78 21.81 -6.29
N MET A 34 16.49 21.67 -6.61
CA MET A 34 15.38 22.31 -5.89
C MET A 34 15.23 21.80 -4.46
N HIS A 35 15.65 20.57 -4.21
CA HIS A 35 15.55 19.90 -2.91
C HIS A 35 16.90 19.80 -2.18
N LYS A 36 17.95 20.47 -2.67
CA LYS A 36 19.31 20.41 -2.09
C LYS A 36 19.42 21.10 -0.72
N ASP A 37 18.60 22.11 -0.46
CA ASP A 37 18.68 22.97 0.73
C ASP A 37 17.55 22.72 1.75
N ASN A 38 16.79 21.62 1.61
CA ASN A 38 15.71 21.28 2.55
C ASN A 38 16.24 20.30 3.63
N PRO A 39 16.45 20.76 4.89
CA PRO A 39 17.02 19.97 5.97
C PRO A 39 16.08 18.86 6.51
N ASN A 40 14.87 18.72 5.97
CA ASN A 40 13.83 17.82 6.49
C ASN A 40 13.43 16.69 5.52
N ILE A 41 14.20 16.50 4.44
CA ILE A 41 14.03 15.40 3.48
C ILE A 41 14.75 14.16 4.02
N GLN A 42 13.99 13.14 4.42
CA GLN A 42 14.55 11.88 4.94
C GLN A 42 14.76 10.82 3.86
N GLY A 43 14.09 10.95 2.71
CA GLY A 43 14.24 10.02 1.61
C GLY A 43 13.31 10.30 0.45
N ILE A 44 13.63 9.69 -0.68
CA ILE A 44 12.85 9.75 -1.91
C ILE A 44 12.36 8.33 -2.19
N THR A 45 11.05 8.12 -2.35
CA THR A 45 10.46 6.83 -2.73
C THR A 45 9.77 6.95 -4.08
N ILE A 46 9.88 5.91 -4.89
CA ILE A 46 9.26 5.83 -6.21
C ILE A 46 8.07 4.87 -6.11
N ILE A 47 6.86 5.40 -6.28
CA ILE A 47 5.62 4.60 -6.30
C ILE A 47 4.99 4.80 -7.68
N ASN A 48 4.72 3.71 -8.41
CA ASN A 48 4.11 3.74 -9.73
C ASN A 48 4.80 4.68 -10.74
N GLY A 49 6.13 4.82 -10.65
CA GLY A 49 6.92 5.66 -11.56
C GLY A 49 6.95 7.15 -11.21
N GLU A 50 6.26 7.57 -10.16
CA GLU A 50 6.29 8.95 -9.66
C GLU A 50 7.20 9.05 -8.43
N VAL A 51 8.08 10.05 -8.46
CA VAL A 51 9.03 10.35 -7.41
C VAL A 51 8.31 11.17 -6.34
N LYS A 52 7.97 10.52 -5.21
CA LYS A 52 7.35 11.19 -4.06
C LYS A 52 8.42 11.45 -2.99
N ILE A 53 8.45 12.68 -2.50
CA ILE A 53 9.40 13.13 -1.48
C ILE A 53 8.73 12.97 -0.12
N ILE A 54 9.37 12.22 0.78
CA ILE A 54 8.88 12.04 2.14
C ILE A 54 9.43 13.20 2.97
N GLU A 55 8.62 14.25 3.11
CA GLU A 55 8.91 15.36 4.03
C GLU A 55 8.32 15.04 5.41
N ARG A 56 9.12 15.10 6.47
CA ARG A 56 8.60 15.02 7.84
C ARG A 56 7.90 16.34 8.17
N ASN A 57 6.66 16.49 7.73
CA ASN A 57 5.74 17.43 8.33
C ASN A 57 5.03 16.69 9.48
N PRO A 58 5.32 17.00 10.76
CA PRO A 58 4.65 16.36 11.90
C PRO A 58 3.12 16.58 11.93
N MET A 59 2.60 17.44 11.04
CA MET A 59 1.18 17.80 10.95
C MET A 59 0.51 17.37 9.63
N ALA A 60 1.25 16.82 8.66
CA ALA A 60 0.66 16.23 7.45
C ALA A 60 0.75 14.70 7.51
N LYS A 61 -0.01 14.11 8.43
CA LYS A 61 -0.51 12.75 8.21
C LYS A 61 -1.55 12.85 7.09
N GLU A 62 -1.13 12.66 5.84
CA GLU A 62 -2.05 12.01 4.91
C GLU A 62 -2.46 10.69 5.60
N PRO A 63 -3.76 10.37 5.71
CA PRO A 63 -4.18 9.13 6.30
C PRO A 63 -3.73 8.02 5.35
N VAL A 64 -2.55 7.46 5.62
CA VAL A 64 -2.27 6.09 5.25
C VAL A 64 -3.30 5.31 6.04
N GLU A 65 -4.40 4.93 5.39
CA GLU A 65 -5.40 4.08 6.03
C GLU A 65 -4.63 2.91 6.63
N PRO A 66 -4.71 2.70 7.95
CA PRO A 66 -4.07 1.54 8.54
C PRO A 66 -4.60 0.33 7.78
N VAL A 67 -3.71 -0.54 7.31
CA VAL A 67 -4.12 -1.81 6.70
C VAL A 67 -4.86 -2.56 7.80
N LYS A 68 -6.19 -2.42 7.81
CA LYS A 68 -7.03 -3.00 8.85
C LYS A 68 -7.00 -4.50 8.68
N GLU A 69 -6.41 -5.19 9.65
CA GLU A 69 -6.47 -6.64 9.71
C GLU A 69 -7.93 -7.08 9.69
N ARG A 70 -8.29 -7.97 8.76
CA ARG A 70 -9.62 -8.57 8.66
C ARG A 70 -9.56 -9.98 9.20
N VAL A 71 -10.58 -10.34 9.98
CA VAL A 71 -10.77 -11.68 10.56
C VAL A 71 -12.15 -12.20 10.17
N THR A 72 -12.33 -13.51 10.24
CA THR A 72 -13.57 -14.16 9.83
C THR A 72 -14.34 -14.66 11.05
N ASP A 73 -15.64 -14.38 11.08
CA ASP A 73 -16.54 -14.91 12.10
C ASP A 73 -16.76 -16.42 11.91
N VAL A 74 -16.53 -17.21 12.96
CA VAL A 74 -16.65 -18.67 12.92
C VAL A 74 -18.10 -19.20 12.92
N ILE A 75 -19.08 -18.37 13.28
CA ILE A 75 -20.50 -18.73 13.31
C ILE A 75 -21.18 -18.41 11.98
N CYS A 76 -20.97 -17.21 11.43
CA CYS A 76 -21.65 -16.76 10.23
C CYS A 76 -20.77 -16.68 8.98
N GLY A 77 -19.43 -16.76 9.12
CA GLY A 77 -18.49 -16.68 8.00
C GLY A 77 -18.22 -15.26 7.50
N GLN A 78 -18.70 -14.22 8.20
CA GLN A 78 -18.56 -12.84 7.76
C GLN A 78 -17.13 -12.31 8.02
N GLU A 79 -16.56 -11.62 7.02
CA GLU A 79 -15.32 -10.87 7.20
C GLU A 79 -15.56 -9.55 7.95
N ILE A 80 -14.75 -9.32 8.98
CA ILE A 80 -14.86 -8.17 9.88
C ILE A 80 -13.49 -7.54 10.15
N GLU A 81 -13.46 -6.22 10.32
CA GLU A 81 -12.25 -5.53 10.79
C GLU A 81 -11.94 -6.01 12.21
N LYS A 82 -10.74 -6.55 12.45
CA LYS A 82 -10.31 -7.13 13.74
C LYS A 82 -10.48 -6.16 14.91
N GLU A 83 -10.29 -4.87 14.66
CA GLU A 83 -10.47 -3.79 15.65
C GLU A 83 -11.93 -3.62 16.10
N LYS A 84 -12.90 -4.00 15.25
CA LYS A 84 -14.33 -3.89 15.53
C LYS A 84 -14.98 -5.23 15.88
N ALA A 85 -14.22 -6.31 15.81
CA ALA A 85 -14.70 -7.66 16.08
C ALA A 85 -14.88 -7.90 17.58
N TYR A 86 -15.96 -8.59 17.95
CA TYR A 86 -16.08 -9.15 19.29
C TYR A 86 -15.10 -10.32 19.40
N ARG A 87 -14.34 -10.41 20.50
CA ARG A 87 -13.38 -11.50 20.71
C ARG A 87 -13.69 -12.35 21.93
N VAL A 88 -13.35 -13.63 21.84
CA VAL A 88 -13.32 -14.56 22.96
C VAL A 88 -11.99 -15.30 22.93
N VAL A 89 -11.29 -15.33 24.07
CA VAL A 89 -10.06 -16.09 24.24
C VAL A 89 -10.38 -17.37 25.00
N LYS A 90 -10.11 -18.52 24.40
CA LYS A 90 -10.24 -19.84 25.04
C LYS A 90 -8.91 -20.59 24.91
N GLY A 91 -8.21 -20.78 26.02
CA GLY A 91 -6.86 -21.34 26.02
C GLY A 91 -5.89 -20.46 25.22
N GLU A 92 -5.24 -21.05 24.23
CA GLU A 92 -4.32 -20.34 23.31
C GLU A 92 -4.99 -19.87 22.01
N LYS A 93 -6.31 -20.02 21.86
CA LYS A 93 -7.05 -19.64 20.66
C LYS A 93 -7.92 -18.41 20.88
N GLU A 94 -7.84 -17.47 19.94
CA GLU A 94 -8.72 -16.32 19.85
C GLU A 94 -9.78 -16.54 18.77
N TYR A 95 -11.04 -16.31 19.12
CA TYR A 95 -12.18 -16.36 18.20
C TYR A 95 -12.76 -14.97 18.04
N PHE A 96 -13.13 -14.62 16.81
CA PHE A 96 -13.66 -13.31 16.44
C PHE A 96 -15.10 -13.44 15.93
N PHE A 97 -15.95 -12.46 16.24
CA PHE A 97 -17.38 -12.47 15.90
C PHE A 97 -17.85 -11.09 15.43
N CYS A 98 -18.78 -11.08 14.47
CA CYS A 98 -19.32 -9.88 13.86
C CYS A 98 -20.33 -9.15 14.75
N SER A 99 -20.92 -9.88 15.70
CA SER A 99 -22.02 -9.42 16.54
C SER A 99 -21.99 -10.11 17.91
N TRP A 100 -22.70 -9.53 18.87
CA TRP A 100 -22.84 -10.10 20.21
C TRP A 100 -23.57 -11.44 20.19
N GLU A 101 -24.58 -11.56 19.32
CA GLU A 101 -25.40 -12.74 19.14
C GLU A 101 -24.58 -13.92 18.61
N CYS A 102 -23.66 -13.68 17.67
CA CYS A 102 -22.74 -14.71 17.19
C CYS A 102 -21.78 -15.18 18.30
N ARG A 103 -21.31 -14.25 19.14
CA ARG A 103 -20.50 -14.59 20.32
C ARG A 103 -21.27 -15.44 21.32
N GLU A 104 -22.51 -15.09 21.65
CA GLU A 104 -23.34 -15.89 22.56
C GLU A 104 -23.65 -17.28 22.00
N ALA A 105 -24.03 -17.36 20.72
CA ALA A 105 -24.28 -18.64 20.06
C ALA A 105 -23.04 -19.55 20.08
N PHE A 106 -21.84 -18.99 19.94
CA PHE A 106 -20.59 -19.72 20.10
C PHE A 106 -20.40 -20.25 21.53
N LEU A 107 -20.61 -19.41 22.54
CA LEU A 107 -20.46 -19.80 23.95
C LEU A 107 -21.48 -20.87 24.37
N ASP A 108 -22.70 -20.81 23.86
CA ASP A 108 -23.75 -21.79 24.16
C ASP A 108 -23.48 -23.14 23.50
N LYS A 109 -23.01 -23.16 22.25
CA LYS A 109 -22.55 -24.41 21.59
C LYS A 109 -21.43 -25.07 22.38
N GLU A 110 -20.42 -24.29 22.75
CA GLU A 110 -19.28 -24.81 23.51
C GLU A 110 -19.68 -25.34 24.89
N ARG A 111 -20.63 -24.68 25.59
CA ARG A 111 -21.13 -25.16 26.89
C ARG A 111 -21.84 -26.52 26.75
N GLN A 112 -22.55 -26.74 25.65
CA GLN A 112 -23.19 -28.02 25.36
C GLN A 112 -22.16 -29.11 25.02
N GLU A 113 -21.08 -28.77 24.34
CA GLU A 113 -20.01 -29.72 24.00
C GLU A 113 -19.14 -30.09 25.20
N GLU A 114 -18.87 -29.15 26.12
CA GLU A 114 -18.13 -29.40 27.37
C GLU A 114 -18.96 -30.21 28.39
N GLY A 115 -20.29 -30.07 28.38
CA GLY A 115 -21.18 -30.81 29.29
C GLY A 115 -21.55 -32.22 28.82
N ASN A 116 -21.18 -32.60 27.60
CA ASN A 116 -21.52 -33.90 26.98
C ASN A 116 -20.28 -34.80 26.81
N ARG A 117 -19.20 -34.50 27.54
CA ARG A 117 -17.92 -35.21 27.56
C ARG A 117 -17.59 -35.67 28.97
#